data_AF-A0A9E2QHI2-F1
#
_entry.id   AF-A0A9E2QHI2-F1
#
_cell.length_a   1.000
_cell.length_b   1.000
_cell.length_c   1.000
_cell.angle_alpha   90.00
_cell.angle_beta   90.00
_cell.angle_gamma   90.00
#
_symmetry.space_group_name_H-M   'P 1'
#
loop_
_entity.id
_entity.type
_entity.pdbx_description
1 polymer ?
#
loop_
_entity_poly.entity_id
_entity_poly.type
_entity_poly.pdbx_seq_one_letter_code
_entity_poly.pdbx_strand_id
1 'polypeptide(L)'
;LIWIFMALYGVYYGLSEGVLRAYVADLVEDKSVLASAYGIYHTVVGLCMFPASLIMGILWQSFGPQAAFLFGASLALIAATLLAIFIKK
;
A
#
# COMPACT_ATOMS: atom_id res chain seq x y z
N LEU A 1 -22.40 -2.39 -10.60
CA LEU A 1 -21.78 -2.25 -9.26
C LEU A 1 -20.28 -2.55 -9.30
N ILE A 2 -19.85 -3.73 -9.78
CA ILE A 2 -18.42 -4.10 -9.90
C ILE A 2 -17.57 -3.09 -10.67
N TRP A 3 -18.07 -2.55 -11.79
CA TRP A 3 -17.34 -1.57 -12.60
C TRP A 3 -17.06 -0.25 -11.86
N ILE A 4 -17.98 0.18 -11.00
CA ILE A 4 -17.82 1.39 -10.19
C ILE A 4 -16.74 1.15 -9.14
N PHE A 5 -16.77 -0.01 -8.46
CA PHE A 5 -15.74 -0.37 -7.49
C PHE A 5 -14.36 -0.50 -8.15
N MET A 6 -14.29 -1.06 -9.36
CA MET A 6 -13.03 -1.20 -10.09
C MET A 6 -12.49 0.16 -10.55
N ALA A 7 -13.37 1.06 -11.00
CA ALA A 7 -12.99 2.44 -11.34
C ALA A 7 -12.48 3.20 -10.10
N LEU A 8 -13.19 3.12 -8.97
CA LEU A 8 -12.76 3.72 -7.70
C LEU A 8 -11.43 3.15 -7.23
N TYR A 9 -11.24 1.83 -7.32
CA TYR A 9 -9.97 1.19 -6.99
C TYR A 9 -8.84 1.64 -7.90
N GLY A 10 -9.10 1.78 -9.21
CA GLY A 10 -8.12 2.28 -10.17
C GLY A 10 -7.70 3.72 -9.88
N VAL A 11 -8.66 4.59 -9.52
CA VAL A 11 -8.38 5.96 -9.07
C VAL A 11 -7.52 5.94 -7.81
N TYR A 12 -7.94 5.21 -6.78
CA TYR A 12 -7.16 5.03 -5.54
C TYR A 12 -5.73 4.56 -5.82
N TYR A 13 -5.58 3.51 -6.62
CA TYR A 13 -4.27 2.91 -6.91
C TYR A 13 -3.37 3.89 -7.65
N GLY A 14 -3.89 4.63 -8.64
CA GLY A 14 -3.16 5.65 -9.37
C GLY A 14 -2.70 6.81 -8.49
N LEU A 15 -3.56 7.26 -7.56
CA LEU A 15 -3.23 8.28 -6.57
C LEU A 15 -2.14 7.80 -5.61
N SER A 16 -2.29 6.61 -5.04
CA SER A 16 -1.35 6.09 -4.03
C SER A 16 0.01 5.73 -4.61
N GLU A 17 0.08 4.93 -5.67
CA GLU A 17 1.37 4.50 -6.26
C GLU A 17 2.18 5.67 -6.84
N GLY A 18 1.51 6.67 -7.40
CA GLY A 18 2.17 7.89 -7.87
C GLY A 18 2.80 8.67 -6.72
N VAL A 19 2.02 8.94 -5.67
CA VAL A 19 2.44 9.74 -4.53
C VAL A 19 3.55 9.05 -3.72
N LEU A 20 3.45 7.75 -3.46
CA LEU A 20 4.49 7.03 -2.72
C LEU A 20 5.84 7.05 -3.46
N ARG A 21 5.84 6.85 -4.79
CA ARG A 21 7.09 6.90 -5.56
C ARG A 21 7.69 8.30 -5.65
N ALA A 22 6.87 9.34 -5.68
CA ALA A 22 7.34 10.72 -5.57
C ALA A 22 7.98 10.96 -4.19
N TYR A 23 7.31 10.52 -3.12
CA TYR A 23 7.84 10.64 -1.75
C TYR A 23 9.19 9.93 -1.56
N VAL A 24 9.38 8.75 -2.14
CA VAL A 24 10.69 8.06 -2.16
C VAL A 24 11.75 8.90 -2.86
N ALA A 25 11.41 9.57 -3.97
CA ALA A 25 12.35 10.44 -4.67
C ALA A 25 12.74 11.66 -3.86
N ASP A 26 11.80 12.20 -3.08
CA ASP A 26 12.02 13.37 -2.21
C ASP A 26 12.92 13.03 -1.01
N LEU A 27 12.84 11.79 -0.49
CA LEU A 27 13.70 11.30 0.59
C LEU A 27 15.16 11.08 0.18
N VAL A 28 15.43 10.91 -1.11
CA VAL A 28 16.78 10.63 -1.63
C VAL A 28 17.47 11.94 -1.99
N GLU A 29 18.48 12.31 -1.20
CA GLU A 29 19.30 13.52 -1.43
C GLU A 29 20.21 13.36 -2.68
N ASP A 30 20.91 12.23 -2.81
CA ASP A 30 21.76 11.93 -3.96
C ASP A 30 20.96 11.23 -5.07
N LYS A 31 20.68 11.96 -6.15
CA LYS A 31 19.91 11.43 -7.29
C LYS A 31 20.63 10.31 -8.05
N SER A 32 21.95 10.14 -7.87
CA SER A 32 22.70 9.04 -8.52
C SER A 32 22.27 7.65 -8.02
N VAL A 33 21.74 7.55 -6.79
CA VAL A 33 21.27 6.29 -6.19
C VAL A 33 19.75 6.10 -6.30
N LEU A 34 19.04 6.98 -7.00
CA LEU A 34 17.57 6.96 -7.09
C LEU A 34 17.04 5.64 -7.68
N ALA A 35 17.73 5.09 -8.69
CA ALA A 35 17.37 3.80 -9.27
C ALA A 35 17.46 2.65 -8.25
N SER A 36 18.51 2.64 -7.42
CA SER A 36 18.68 1.67 -6.34
C SER A 36 17.63 1.85 -5.24
N ALA A 37 17.29 3.10 -4.89
CA ALA A 37 16.25 3.39 -3.91
C ALA A 37 14.87 2.86 -4.36
N TYR A 38 14.51 3.03 -5.63
CA TYR A 38 13.31 2.41 -6.20
C TYR A 38 13.38 0.88 -6.20
N GLY A 39 14.55 0.30 -6.50
CA GLY A 39 14.77 -1.14 -6.42
C GLY A 39 14.51 -1.69 -5.01
N ILE A 40 15.02 -1.02 -3.99
CA ILE A 40 14.77 -1.38 -2.58
C ILE A 40 13.29 -1.22 -2.24
N TYR A 41 12.67 -0.09 -2.60
CA TYR A 41 11.24 0.16 -2.37
C TYR A 41 10.38 -0.99 -2.92
N HIS A 42 10.55 -1.36 -4.19
CA HIS A 42 9.78 -2.43 -4.80
C HIS A 42 10.10 -3.82 -4.25
N THR A 43 11.35 -4.05 -3.83
CA THR A 43 11.75 -5.30 -3.16
C THR A 43 11.02 -5.45 -1.82
N VAL A 44 10.99 -4.39 -1.01
CA VAL A 44 10.29 -4.39 0.28
C VAL A 44 8.79 -4.57 0.07
N VAL A 45 8.20 -3.84 -0.88
CA VAL A 45 6.77 -3.99 -1.22
C VAL A 45 6.46 -5.44 -1.63
N GLY A 46 7.27 -6.04 -2.51
CA GLY A 46 7.09 -7.42 -2.94
C GLY A 46 7.24 -8.43 -1.80
N LEU A 47 8.23 -8.25 -0.93
CA LEU A 47 8.43 -9.09 0.26
C LEU A 47 7.25 -8.98 1.23
N CYS A 48 6.66 -7.79 1.40
CA CYS A 48 5.48 -7.58 2.23
C CYS A 48 4.19 -8.11 1.59
N MET A 49 4.10 -8.15 0.26
CA MET A 49 2.93 -8.70 -0.44
C MET A 49 2.72 -10.19 -0.16
N PHE A 50 3.80 -10.95 0.05
CA PHE A 50 3.70 -12.38 0.35
C PHE A 50 2.95 -12.68 1.67
N PRO A 51 3.41 -12.20 2.84
CA PRO A 51 2.69 -12.40 4.10
C PRO A 51 1.31 -11.73 4.07
N ALA A 52 1.15 -10.58 3.41
CA ALA A 52 -0.15 -9.94 3.27
C ALA A 52 -1.17 -10.84 2.55
N SER A 53 -0.77 -11.46 1.44
CA SER A 53 -1.61 -12.39 0.67
C SER A 53 -1.94 -13.65 1.47
N LEU A 54 -0.96 -14.18 2.22
CA LEU A 54 -1.16 -15.35 3.07
C LEU A 54 -2.17 -15.06 4.20
N ILE A 55 -2.00 -13.94 4.91
CA ILE A 55 -2.91 -13.50 5.98
C ILE A 55 -4.31 -13.30 5.41
N MET A 56 -4.43 -12.61 4.27
CA MET A 56 -5.72 -12.39 3.60
C MET A 56 -6.41 -13.71 3.26
N GLY A 57 -5.68 -14.67 2.70
CA GLY A 57 -6.20 -15.99 2.36
C GLY A 57 -6.68 -16.78 3.58
N ILE A 58 -5.90 -16.78 4.66
CA ILE A 58 -6.29 -17.44 5.92
C ILE A 58 -7.55 -16.80 6.51
N LEU A 59 -7.60 -15.47 6.59
CA LEU A 59 -8.78 -14.76 7.09
C LEU A 59 -10.02 -15.08 6.25
N TRP A 60 -9.86 -15.11 4.92
CA TRP A 60 -10.94 -15.42 4.00
C TRP A 60 -11.47 -16.84 4.20
N GLN A 61 -10.60 -17.83 4.36
CA GLN A 61 -10.99 -19.23 4.52
C GLN A 61 -11.57 -19.54 5.91
N SER A 62 -11.01 -18.96 6.97
CA SER A 62 -11.40 -19.28 8.35
C SER A 62 -12.59 -18.47 8.87
N PHE A 63 -12.69 -17.19 8.48
CA PHE A 63 -13.70 -16.25 9.01
C PHE A 63 -14.59 -15.63 7.92
N GLY A 64 -14.37 -16.02 6.67
CA GLY A 64 -15.13 -15.55 5.52
C GLY A 64 -14.65 -14.21 4.95
N PRO A 65 -15.27 -13.76 3.85
CA PRO A 65 -14.84 -12.56 3.11
C PRO A 65 -14.92 -11.28 3.94
N GLN A 66 -15.92 -11.16 4.80
CA GLN A 66 -16.18 -9.95 5.58
C GLN A 66 -15.02 -9.63 6.54
N ALA A 67 -14.49 -10.65 7.22
CA ALA A 67 -13.36 -10.50 8.13
C ALA A 67 -12.08 -10.05 7.41
N ALA A 68 -11.83 -10.62 6.22
CA ALA A 68 -10.69 -10.25 5.38
C ALA A 68 -10.75 -8.77 4.94
N PHE A 69 -11.92 -8.30 4.49
CA PHE A 69 -12.12 -6.90 4.12
C PHE A 69 -12.03 -5.94 5.31
N LEU A 70 -12.62 -6.29 6.47
CA LEU A 70 -12.53 -5.47 7.68
C LEU A 70 -11.09 -5.33 8.18
N PHE A 71 -10.31 -6.41 8.12
CA PHE A 71 -8.90 -6.39 8.47
C PHE A 71 -8.12 -5.44 7.55
N GLY A 72 -8.29 -5.57 6.22
CA GLY A 72 -7.68 -4.66 5.26
C GLY A 72 -8.07 -3.19 5.47
N ALA A 73 -9.35 -2.92 5.76
CA ALA A 73 -9.84 -1.58 6.05
C ALA A 73 -9.24 -0.99 7.33
N SER A 74 -9.13 -1.78 8.39
CA SER A 74 -8.50 -1.35 9.65
C SER A 74 -7.02 -1.01 9.46
N LEU A 75 -6.30 -1.83 8.69
CA LEU A 75 -4.89 -1.63 8.40
C LEU A 75 -4.67 -0.36 7.54
N ALA A 76 -5.53 -0.13 6.55
CA ALA A 76 -5.52 1.09 5.75
C ALA A 76 -5.77 2.35 6.61
N LEU A 77 -6.71 2.28 7.55
CA LEU A 77 -6.99 3.38 8.47
C LEU A 77 -5.80 3.69 9.39
N ILE A 78 -5.14 2.64 9.92
CA ILE A 78 -3.92 2.78 10.73
C ILE A 78 -2.82 3.45 9.91
N ALA A 79 -2.58 2.98 8.68
CA ALA A 79 -1.57 3.54 7.80
C ALA A 79 -1.84 5.01 7.47
N ALA A 80 -3.08 5.36 7.14
CA ALA A 80 -3.48 6.75 6.88
C ALA A 80 -3.29 7.65 8.11
N THR A 81 -3.61 7.15 9.31
CA THR A 81 -3.43 7.88 10.58
C THR A 81 -1.95 8.09 10.88
N LEU A 82 -1.12 7.06 10.72
CA LEU A 82 0.33 7.18 10.90
C LEU A 82 0.93 8.18 9.92
N LEU A 83 0.53 8.11 8.65
CA LEU A 83 1.00 9.02 7.61
C LEU A 83 0.60 10.47 7.93
N ALA A 84 -0.63 10.71 8.39
CA ALA A 84 -1.08 12.03 8.81
C ALA A 84 -0.35 12.58 10.05
N ILE A 85 0.14 11.72 10.95
CA ILE A 85 0.88 12.13 12.15
C ILE A 85 2.36 12.38 11.85
N PHE A 86 2.99 11.50 11.06
CA PHE A 86 4.43 11.51 10.85
C PHE A 86 4.88 12.39 9.68
N ILE A 87 4.03 12.60 8.68
CA ILE A 87 4.33 13.56 7.61
C ILE A 87 4.03 14.97 8.14
N LYS A 88 5.06 15.66 8.64
CA LYS A 88 5.00 17.11 8.85
C LYS A 88 4.96 17.81 7.49
N LYS A 89 4.03 18.76 7.35
CA LYS A 89 4.00 19.72 6.25
C LYS A 89 5.31 20.47 6.11
#